data_AF-A0A067RBB7-F1
#
_entry.id   AF-A0A067RBB7-F1
#
_cell.length_a   1.000
_cell.length_b   1.000
_cell.length_c   1.000
_cell.angle_alpha   90.00
_cell.angle_beta   90.00
_cell.angle_gamma   90.00
#
_symmetry.space_group_name_H-M   'P 1'
#
loop_
_entity.id
_entity.type
_entity.pdbx_description
1 polymer ?
#
loop_
_entity_poly.entity_id
_entity_poly.type
_entity_poly.pdbx_seq_one_letter_code
_entity_poly.pdbx_strand_id
1 'polypeptide(L)'
;MKLLHGCDVSIIAVIVETPKKPDNNHCELNKGKEKFVLFDKSGVDRGKSLARATNVNWATHLLEKLGCGSAMPTATGSSSSHSGHANIPSNEECGIRDVWGHNLEEEFRTIRQVVQKYHYVAMDTEFPGVVARPIGEFRSTADYQYQLLRCNVDLLRIIQLGLTFLDENGKTPGGSYTTWQFNFKFNLSEDMYAQDSIDLLQNSGIQFKKHEEEGIDPLDFAELLMTSGIVLMDNIKWLSFHSGYDFGYLLKLLTDQNLPHEESDFFELLRIYFPTVYDVKYLMKSCKNLKGGLQEVADQLELERIGPQHQAGSDSLLTGMAFFKMREMFFEDNIDDAKYCGHLYGLGTSFVMNGNSYHDNGDNSSSS
;
A
#
# COMPACT_ATOMS: atom_id res chain seq x y z
N MET A 1 9.89 -9.27 23.22
CA MET A 1 8.68 -10.12 23.19
C MET A 1 8.71 -11.09 24.38
N LYS A 2 7.76 -11.03 25.32
CA LYS A 2 7.53 -12.10 26.31
C LYS A 2 6.18 -12.73 25.97
N LEU A 3 6.20 -13.98 25.50
CA LEU A 3 5.00 -14.78 25.32
C LEU A 3 4.53 -15.29 26.69
N LEU A 4 3.38 -14.80 27.16
CA LEU A 4 2.72 -15.38 28.33
C LEU A 4 1.90 -16.59 27.85
N HIS A 5 2.30 -17.79 28.29
CA HIS A 5 1.51 -19.00 28.08
C HIS A 5 0.62 -19.24 29.30
N GLY A 6 -0.69 -19.43 29.06
CA GLY A 6 -1.62 -19.94 30.07
C GLY A 6 -3.01 -19.33 29.98
N CYS A 7 -3.80 -19.76 28.98
CA CYS A 7 -5.26 -19.89 28.94
C CYS A 7 -5.68 -20.06 27.46
N ASP A 8 -6.79 -20.74 27.18
CA ASP A 8 -7.32 -21.10 25.84
C ASP A 8 -7.80 -19.90 24.98
N VAL A 9 -7.04 -18.79 25.00
CA VAL A 9 -7.26 -17.61 24.17
C VAL A 9 -5.88 -17.13 23.70
N SER A 10 -5.64 -17.15 22.39
CA SER A 10 -4.42 -16.60 21.79
C SER A 10 -4.41 -15.08 21.91
N ILE A 11 -4.06 -14.55 23.07
CA ILE A 11 -3.87 -13.11 23.28
C ILE A 11 -2.41 -12.78 22.91
N ILE A 12 -2.21 -12.10 21.79
CA ILE A 12 -0.91 -11.53 21.44
C ILE A 12 -0.86 -10.10 21.99
N ALA A 13 -0.15 -9.91 23.10
CA ALA A 13 0.17 -8.59 23.62
C ALA A 13 1.49 -8.10 23.01
N VAL A 14 1.44 -7.05 22.19
CA VAL A 14 2.63 -6.31 21.75
C VAL A 14 2.89 -5.19 22.75
N ILE A 15 4.00 -5.29 23.48
CA ILE A 15 4.45 -4.22 24.40
C ILE A 15 5.26 -3.22 23.56
N VAL A 16 4.73 -2.02 23.39
CA VAL A 16 5.44 -0.89 22.77
C VAL A 16 5.91 0.05 23.89
N GLU A 17 7.21 0.11 24.13
CA GLU A 17 7.82 1.11 25.02
C GLU A 17 7.98 2.43 24.26
N THR A 18 7.43 3.53 24.79
CA THR A 18 7.62 4.86 24.20
C THR A 18 8.83 5.56 24.84
N PRO A 19 9.77 6.10 24.06
CA PRO A 19 10.87 6.89 24.62
C PRO A 19 10.35 8.27 25.06
N LYS A 20 10.57 8.64 26.33
CA LYS A 20 10.34 10.01 26.82
C LYS A 20 11.61 10.85 26.78
N LYS A 21 11.45 12.14 26.45
CA LYS A 21 12.48 13.18 26.57
C LYS A 21 13.02 13.26 28.01
N PRO A 22 14.29 13.63 28.21
CA PRO A 22 14.87 13.77 29.54
C PRO A 22 14.39 15.08 30.18
N ASP A 23 13.62 14.98 31.27
CA ASP A 23 13.36 16.10 32.16
C ASP A 23 14.42 16.13 33.27
N ASN A 24 15.23 17.19 33.25
CA ASN A 24 16.09 17.56 34.36
C ASN A 24 15.21 18.08 35.51
N ASN A 25 14.92 17.21 36.48
CA ASN A 25 14.89 17.47 37.92
C ASN A 25 13.92 16.50 38.63
N HIS A 26 14.40 15.97 39.76
CA HIS A 26 13.70 15.12 40.74
C HIS A 26 13.52 13.63 40.43
N CYS A 27 14.07 12.84 41.35
CA CYS A 27 13.99 11.39 41.42
C CYS A 27 12.64 11.00 42.05
N GLU A 28 11.65 10.68 41.21
CA GLU A 28 10.46 9.91 41.59
C GLU A 28 10.25 8.79 40.55
N LEU A 29 10.27 7.54 41.02
CA LEU A 29 9.94 6.35 40.24
C LEU A 29 8.44 6.37 39.88
N ASN A 30 8.11 6.96 38.72
CA ASN A 30 6.77 6.90 38.16
C ASN A 30 6.72 5.88 37.01
N LYS A 31 5.98 4.78 37.24
CA LYS A 31 5.73 3.70 36.27
C LYS A 31 5.05 4.26 35.01
N GLY A 32 5.59 3.90 33.84
CA GLY A 32 5.10 4.35 32.54
C GLY A 32 3.65 3.94 32.26
N LYS A 33 2.98 4.68 31.38
CA LYS A 33 1.67 4.30 30.85
C LYS A 33 1.88 3.20 29.80
N GLU A 34 1.48 1.98 30.14
CA GLU A 34 1.42 0.84 29.21
C GLU A 34 0.20 1.03 28.29
N LYS A 35 0.38 0.89 26.96
CA LYS A 35 -0.71 0.82 25.99
C LYS A 35 -0.85 -0.64 25.57
N PHE A 36 -2.00 -1.23 25.84
CA PHE A 36 -2.32 -2.60 25.46
C PHE A 36 -3.16 -2.56 24.19
N VAL A 37 -2.74 -3.28 23.15
CA VAL A 37 -3.62 -3.63 22.03
C VAL A 37 -4.17 -5.02 22.36
N LEU A 38 -5.46 -5.09 22.65
CA LEU A 38 -6.18 -6.34 22.95
C LEU A 38 -7.10 -6.62 21.76
N PHE A 39 -7.05 -7.84 21.24
CA PHE A 39 -8.05 -8.34 20.30
C PHE A 39 -9.14 -9.04 21.10
N ASP A 40 -10.38 -8.53 21.06
CA ASP A 40 -11.55 -9.18 21.65
C ASP A 40 -12.37 -9.89 20.56
N LYS A 41 -12.53 -11.21 20.70
CA LYS A 41 -13.50 -12.01 19.92
C LYS A 41 -14.87 -11.96 20.62
N SER A 42 -15.48 -10.79 20.74
CA SER A 42 -16.91 -10.71 21.09
C SER A 42 -17.54 -9.38 20.67
N GLY A 43 -18.26 -9.38 19.54
CA GLY A 43 -18.91 -8.19 19.02
C GLY A 43 -20.02 -8.47 18.03
N VAL A 44 -21.02 -9.27 18.42
CA VAL A 44 -22.33 -9.25 17.76
C VAL A 44 -23.04 -7.98 18.21
N ASP A 45 -23.34 -7.05 17.31
CA ASP A 45 -24.51 -6.19 17.53
C ASP A 45 -25.27 -5.79 16.27
N ARG A 46 -26.57 -5.66 16.49
CA ARG A 46 -27.68 -5.63 15.55
C ARG A 46 -27.90 -4.21 15.02
N GLY A 47 -28.38 -4.14 13.77
CA GLY A 47 -28.44 -2.91 13.00
C GLY A 47 -29.40 -1.82 13.47
N LYS A 48 -29.34 -0.70 12.75
CA LYS A 48 -30.48 0.18 12.46
C LYS A 48 -30.18 1.04 11.22
N SER A 49 -31.14 0.98 10.30
CA SER A 49 -31.27 1.74 9.06
C SER A 49 -31.36 3.25 9.31
N LEU A 50 -30.80 4.06 8.39
CA LEU A 50 -31.29 5.41 8.13
C LEU A 50 -31.21 5.74 6.63
N ALA A 51 -32.19 6.54 6.22
CA ALA A 51 -32.74 6.61 4.89
C ALA A 51 -31.97 7.48 3.86
N ARG A 52 -32.03 6.97 2.63
CA ARG A 52 -32.08 7.62 1.31
C ARG A 52 -32.39 9.13 1.31
N ALA A 53 -31.57 9.91 0.59
CA ALA A 53 -31.98 11.15 -0.07
C ALA A 53 -31.33 11.25 -1.45
N THR A 54 -32.15 11.58 -2.43
CA THR A 54 -31.92 11.54 -3.88
C THR A 54 -31.40 12.86 -4.45
N ASN A 55 -30.58 12.75 -5.51
CA ASN A 55 -30.38 13.67 -6.64
C ASN A 55 -29.95 15.12 -6.35
N VAL A 56 -28.88 15.58 -7.03
CA VAL A 56 -28.96 16.41 -8.25
C VAL A 56 -27.57 16.55 -8.88
N ASN A 57 -27.54 16.30 -10.19
CA ASN A 57 -26.49 16.56 -11.17
C ASN A 57 -25.88 17.98 -11.09
N TRP A 58 -24.55 18.07 -10.97
CA TRP A 58 -23.77 19.20 -11.50
C TRP A 58 -22.31 18.81 -11.89
N ALA A 59 -22.04 17.52 -12.12
CA ALA A 59 -20.70 16.98 -12.31
C ALA A 59 -20.14 17.10 -13.76
N THR A 60 -20.31 18.24 -14.42
CA THR A 60 -19.71 18.48 -15.75
C THR A 60 -18.84 19.72 -15.85
N HIS A 61 -18.50 20.39 -14.74
CA HIS A 61 -17.76 21.67 -14.82
C HIS A 61 -16.47 21.78 -13.98
N LEU A 62 -15.99 20.70 -13.36
CA LEU A 62 -14.79 20.75 -12.50
C LEU A 62 -13.70 19.71 -12.81
N LEU A 63 -13.82 18.96 -13.91
CA LEU A 63 -12.75 18.07 -14.42
C LEU A 63 -11.87 18.74 -15.48
N GLU A 64 -12.18 19.98 -15.88
CA GLU A 64 -11.46 20.73 -16.93
C GLU A 64 -10.34 21.66 -16.39
N LYS A 65 -10.11 21.70 -15.07
CA LYS A 65 -9.14 22.65 -14.45
C LYS A 65 -7.96 22.03 -13.71
N LEU A 66 -7.78 20.71 -13.76
CA LEU A 66 -6.53 20.05 -13.34
C LEU A 66 -5.92 19.41 -14.59
N GLY A 67 -5.07 20.18 -15.28
CA GLY A 67 -4.57 19.90 -16.62
C GLY A 67 -3.79 18.59 -16.76
N CYS A 68 -4.50 17.55 -17.16
CA CYS A 68 -3.93 16.44 -17.92
C CYS A 68 -4.56 16.48 -19.32
N GLY A 69 -3.92 17.24 -20.21
CA GLY A 69 -4.36 17.41 -21.59
C GLY A 69 -3.16 17.30 -22.52
N SER A 70 -2.90 16.09 -23.01
CA SER A 70 -2.25 15.90 -24.30
C SER A 70 -2.96 14.77 -25.03
N ALA A 71 -3.76 15.15 -26.02
CA ALA A 71 -4.32 14.24 -27.00
C ALA A 71 -3.19 13.50 -27.73
N MET A 72 -3.33 12.19 -27.89
CA MET A 72 -2.48 11.37 -28.75
C MET A 72 -3.30 10.82 -29.93
N PRO A 73 -2.66 10.62 -31.10
CA PRO A 73 -3.32 10.65 -32.40
C PRO A 73 -4.05 9.37 -32.77
N THR A 74 -5.10 9.52 -33.57
CA THR A 74 -5.84 8.45 -34.24
C THR A 74 -4.94 7.74 -35.25
N ALA A 75 -4.51 6.52 -34.94
CA ALA A 75 -3.87 5.64 -35.91
C ALA A 75 -4.96 5.00 -36.80
N THR A 76 -5.10 5.51 -38.03
CA THR A 76 -5.77 4.80 -39.12
C THR A 76 -4.86 3.67 -39.62
N GLY A 77 -5.08 2.46 -39.11
CA GLY A 77 -4.39 1.24 -39.53
C GLY A 77 -5.39 0.20 -40.06
N SER A 78 -5.28 -0.09 -41.36
CA SER A 78 -6.07 -1.05 -42.12
C SER A 78 -6.11 -2.46 -41.53
N SER A 79 -7.29 -3.07 -41.59
CA SER A 79 -7.57 -4.48 -41.32
C SER A 79 -6.62 -5.45 -42.05
N SER A 80 -5.93 -6.29 -41.28
CA SER A 80 -5.48 -7.60 -41.76
C SER A 80 -5.71 -8.64 -40.67
N SER A 81 -6.60 -9.57 -40.97
CA SER A 81 -6.97 -10.70 -40.13
C SER A 81 -5.83 -11.72 -40.06
N HIS A 82 -5.14 -11.81 -38.93
CA HIS A 82 -4.33 -12.97 -38.57
C HIS A 82 -4.79 -13.49 -37.21
N SER A 83 -5.60 -14.54 -37.28
CA SER A 83 -6.01 -15.36 -36.14
C SER A 83 -4.82 -16.19 -35.65
N GLY A 84 -4.11 -15.68 -34.64
CA GLY A 84 -3.23 -16.45 -33.79
C GLY A 84 -3.59 -16.13 -32.35
N HIS A 85 -4.21 -17.07 -31.64
CA HIS A 85 -4.36 -16.97 -30.19
C HIS A 85 -2.95 -17.09 -29.59
N ALA A 86 -2.28 -15.96 -29.38
CA ALA A 86 -1.12 -15.91 -28.49
C ALA A 86 -1.61 -16.33 -27.10
N ASN A 87 -1.07 -17.43 -26.59
CA ASN A 87 -1.41 -17.93 -25.26
C ASN A 87 -0.81 -16.94 -24.24
N ILE A 88 -1.63 -16.09 -23.64
CA ILE A 88 -1.18 -15.17 -22.59
C ILE A 88 -0.84 -16.03 -21.37
N PRO A 89 0.41 -16.00 -20.86
CA PRO A 89 0.80 -16.81 -19.73
C PRO A 89 -0.04 -16.43 -18.50
N SER A 90 -0.44 -17.45 -17.74
CA SER A 90 -1.14 -17.28 -16.47
C SER A 90 -0.22 -16.68 -15.40
N ASN A 91 -0.81 -16.15 -14.32
CA ASN A 91 -0.06 -15.64 -13.18
C ASN A 91 0.94 -16.66 -12.63
N GLU A 92 0.51 -17.92 -12.49
CA GLU A 92 1.38 -18.97 -11.95
C GLU A 92 2.56 -19.30 -12.88
N GLU A 93 2.36 -19.28 -14.19
CA GLU A 93 3.46 -19.44 -15.17
C GLU A 93 4.44 -18.26 -15.12
N CYS A 94 3.99 -17.10 -14.63
CA CYS A 94 4.81 -15.93 -14.38
C CYS A 94 5.50 -15.92 -13.00
N GLY A 95 5.31 -16.96 -12.18
CA GLY A 95 5.83 -17.00 -10.81
C GLY A 95 5.01 -16.19 -9.79
N ILE A 96 3.80 -15.78 -10.16
CA ILE A 96 2.84 -15.05 -9.30
C ILE A 96 1.79 -16.04 -8.81
N ARG A 97 1.78 -16.30 -7.50
CA ARG A 97 0.84 -17.22 -6.86
C ARG A 97 -0.43 -16.49 -6.44
N ASP A 98 -1.55 -16.85 -7.04
CA ASP A 98 -2.86 -16.38 -6.59
C ASP A 98 -3.27 -17.06 -5.27
N VAL A 99 -3.56 -16.23 -4.27
CA VAL A 99 -4.01 -16.65 -2.94
C VAL A 99 -5.47 -16.26 -2.76
N TRP A 100 -6.27 -17.24 -2.36
CA TRP A 100 -7.70 -17.18 -2.09
C TRP A 100 -7.96 -17.75 -0.69
N GLY A 101 -9.22 -17.72 -0.22
CA GLY A 101 -9.56 -18.23 1.11
C GLY A 101 -9.11 -19.68 1.35
N HIS A 102 -9.17 -20.54 0.33
CA HIS A 102 -8.89 -21.97 0.46
C HIS A 102 -7.40 -22.34 0.57
N ASN A 103 -6.48 -21.52 0.05
CA ASN A 103 -5.03 -21.78 0.10
C ASN A 103 -4.25 -20.79 0.98
N LEU A 104 -4.92 -19.81 1.61
CA LEU A 104 -4.31 -18.76 2.42
C LEU A 104 -3.30 -19.28 3.45
N GLU A 105 -3.70 -20.26 4.27
CA GLU A 105 -2.81 -20.81 5.30
C GLU A 105 -1.60 -21.54 4.71
N GLU A 106 -1.79 -22.26 3.60
CA GLU A 106 -0.72 -22.98 2.93
C GLU A 106 0.35 -22.03 2.43
N GLU A 107 -0.06 -20.97 1.76
CA GLU A 107 0.86 -19.98 1.23
C GLU A 107 1.57 -19.21 2.36
N PHE A 108 0.88 -18.88 3.46
CA PHE A 108 1.54 -18.30 4.63
C PHE A 108 2.58 -19.22 5.28
N ARG A 109 2.42 -20.55 5.22
CA ARG A 109 3.49 -21.48 5.67
C ARG A 109 4.74 -21.35 4.81
N THR A 110 4.58 -21.21 3.51
CA THR A 110 5.70 -21.00 2.57
C THR A 110 6.34 -19.64 2.79
N ILE A 111 5.54 -18.57 2.86
CA ILE A 111 6.01 -17.20 3.04
C ILE A 111 6.82 -17.05 4.34
N ARG A 112 6.37 -17.66 5.45
CA ARG A 112 7.10 -17.68 6.72
C ARG A 112 8.51 -18.26 6.61
N GLN A 113 8.75 -19.16 5.66
CA GLN A 113 10.09 -19.71 5.38
C GLN A 113 10.89 -18.80 4.46
N VAL A 114 10.25 -18.21 3.44
CA VAL A 114 10.89 -17.29 2.48
C VAL A 114 11.41 -16.04 3.19
N VAL A 115 10.58 -15.42 4.03
CA VAL A 115 10.93 -14.16 4.70
C VAL A 115 12.15 -14.28 5.64
N GLN A 116 12.56 -15.48 6.04
CA GLN A 116 13.78 -15.70 6.83
C GLN A 116 15.09 -15.43 6.06
N LYS A 117 15.02 -15.34 4.72
CA LYS A 117 16.17 -15.13 3.84
C LYS A 117 15.98 -13.94 2.90
N TYR A 118 14.75 -13.65 2.52
CA TYR A 118 14.37 -12.60 1.57
C TYR A 118 13.66 -11.49 2.34
N HIS A 119 14.45 -10.54 2.86
CA HIS A 119 13.98 -9.52 3.79
C HIS A 119 13.46 -8.24 3.11
N TYR A 120 13.60 -8.13 1.79
CA TYR A 120 12.99 -7.04 1.02
C TYR A 120 11.61 -7.48 0.55
N VAL A 121 10.58 -6.73 0.92
CA VAL A 121 9.19 -7.03 0.61
C VAL A 121 8.63 -5.88 -0.23
N ALA A 122 8.57 -6.09 -1.54
CA ALA A 122 7.90 -5.15 -2.42
C ALA A 122 6.38 -5.38 -2.39
N MET A 123 5.61 -4.29 -2.32
CA MET A 123 4.16 -4.38 -2.22
C MET A 123 3.44 -3.38 -3.13
N ASP A 124 2.19 -3.71 -3.40
CA ASP A 124 1.22 -2.85 -4.09
C ASP A 124 -0.20 -3.31 -3.72
N THR A 125 -1.21 -2.45 -3.82
CA THR A 125 -2.61 -2.82 -3.55
C THR A 125 -3.55 -2.36 -4.65
N GLU A 126 -4.61 -3.12 -4.85
CA GLU A 126 -5.74 -2.70 -5.69
C GLU A 126 -6.98 -2.50 -4.82
N PHE A 127 -7.67 -1.39 -5.05
CA PHE A 127 -8.83 -0.96 -4.26
C PHE A 127 -9.78 -0.13 -5.12
N PRO A 128 -11.04 0.10 -4.70
CA PRO A 128 -12.09 0.63 -5.58
C PRO A 128 -12.05 2.16 -5.73
N GLY A 129 -10.85 2.74 -5.75
CA GLY A 129 -10.62 4.16 -5.99
C GLY A 129 -10.98 5.07 -4.83
N VAL A 130 -11.51 6.25 -5.17
CA VAL A 130 -11.83 7.34 -4.25
C VAL A 130 -13.26 7.79 -4.51
N VAL A 131 -14.12 7.72 -3.48
CA VAL A 131 -15.56 8.02 -3.59
C VAL A 131 -15.97 9.25 -2.78
N ALA A 132 -15.14 9.68 -1.83
CA ALA A 132 -15.45 10.78 -0.92
C ALA A 132 -14.34 11.82 -0.90
N ARG A 133 -14.73 13.08 -0.65
CA ARG A 133 -13.80 14.17 -0.31
C ARG A 133 -14.14 14.69 1.08
N PRO A 134 -13.14 14.89 1.97
CA PRO A 134 -13.41 15.43 3.29
C PRO A 134 -13.88 16.87 3.16
N ILE A 135 -14.89 17.25 3.95
CA ILE A 135 -15.45 18.61 4.00
C ILE A 135 -14.93 19.28 5.27
N GLY A 136 -14.36 20.48 5.15
CA GLY A 136 -13.88 21.26 6.29
C GLY A 136 -12.75 22.20 5.93
N GLU A 137 -12.21 22.86 6.95
CA GLU A 137 -10.96 23.61 6.87
C GLU A 137 -9.79 22.70 7.25
N PHE A 138 -8.69 22.78 6.48
CA PHE A 138 -7.50 21.94 6.67
C PHE A 138 -6.29 22.81 6.97
N ARG A 139 -5.39 22.31 7.82
CA ARG A 139 -4.23 23.09 8.28
C ARG A 139 -3.21 23.32 7.16
N SER A 140 -3.16 22.42 6.19
CA SER A 140 -2.26 22.48 5.04
C SER A 140 -2.74 21.57 3.91
N THR A 141 -2.09 21.65 2.74
CA THR A 141 -2.31 20.70 1.65
C THR A 141 -1.95 19.27 2.06
N ALA A 142 -0.90 19.06 2.85
CA ALA A 142 -0.52 17.73 3.32
C ALA A 142 -1.57 17.12 4.26
N ASP A 143 -2.09 17.94 5.19
CA ASP A 143 -3.20 17.56 6.06
C ASP A 143 -4.45 17.18 5.24
N TYR A 144 -4.77 17.95 4.19
CA TYR A 144 -5.85 17.60 3.27
C TYR A 144 -5.62 16.25 2.56
N GLN A 145 -4.39 15.98 2.08
CA GLN A 145 -4.07 14.70 1.44
C GLN A 145 -4.25 13.53 2.41
N TYR A 146 -3.78 13.69 3.66
CA TYR A 146 -3.99 12.67 4.68
C TYR A 146 -5.47 12.45 5.00
N GLN A 147 -6.27 13.51 5.19
CA GLN A 147 -7.70 13.36 5.46
C GLN A 147 -8.46 12.77 4.27
N LEU A 148 -8.03 13.05 3.04
CA LEU A 148 -8.59 12.43 1.83
C LEU A 148 -8.32 10.93 1.79
N LEU A 149 -7.09 10.52 2.08
CA LEU A 149 -6.71 9.12 2.24
C LEU A 149 -7.53 8.46 3.35
N ARG A 150 -7.50 9.03 4.56
CA ARG A 150 -8.18 8.50 5.76
C ARG A 150 -9.65 8.22 5.48
N CYS A 151 -10.37 9.21 4.97
CA CYS A 151 -11.81 9.11 4.70
C CYS A 151 -12.14 7.97 3.73
N ASN A 152 -11.32 7.75 2.69
CA ASN A 152 -11.61 6.74 1.68
C ASN A 152 -11.16 5.35 2.12
N VAL A 153 -10.00 5.23 2.76
CA VAL A 153 -9.52 3.95 3.30
C VAL A 153 -10.49 3.43 4.37
N ASP A 154 -11.00 4.29 5.25
CA ASP A 154 -12.00 3.89 6.26
C ASP A 154 -13.31 3.38 5.61
N LEU A 155 -13.78 4.05 4.56
CA LEU A 155 -15.03 3.71 3.87
C LEU A 155 -14.96 2.47 2.98
N LEU A 156 -13.83 2.27 2.30
CA LEU A 156 -13.69 1.32 1.21
C LEU A 156 -12.99 0.03 1.66
N ARG A 157 -13.16 -1.03 0.88
CA ARG A 157 -12.52 -2.33 1.10
C ARG A 157 -11.41 -2.55 0.09
N ILE A 158 -10.32 -3.16 0.54
CA ILE A 158 -9.22 -3.62 -0.32
C ILE A 158 -9.72 -4.77 -1.23
N ILE A 159 -9.18 -4.86 -2.45
CA ILE A 159 -9.52 -5.92 -3.42
C ILE A 159 -8.34 -6.89 -3.60
N GLN A 160 -7.13 -6.37 -3.79
CA GLN A 160 -5.91 -7.18 -3.84
C GLN A 160 -4.75 -6.57 -3.05
N LEU A 161 -3.83 -7.44 -2.62
CA LEU A 161 -2.50 -7.09 -2.15
C LEU A 161 -1.48 -7.98 -2.87
N GLY A 162 -0.42 -7.39 -3.40
CA GLY A 162 0.72 -8.10 -3.94
C GLY A 162 1.90 -8.01 -2.97
N LEU A 163 2.57 -9.14 -2.72
CA LEU A 163 3.82 -9.19 -1.98
C LEU A 163 4.87 -9.94 -2.80
N THR A 164 5.97 -9.27 -3.14
CA THR A 164 7.13 -9.86 -3.78
C THR A 164 8.32 -9.86 -2.82
N PHE A 165 9.01 -11.01 -2.71
CA PHE A 165 10.12 -11.18 -1.79
C PHE A 165 11.46 -11.17 -2.52
N LEU A 166 12.40 -10.36 -2.04
CA LEU A 166 13.73 -10.20 -2.61
C LEU A 166 14.82 -10.25 -1.54
N ASP A 167 16.04 -10.62 -1.93
CA ASP A 167 17.23 -10.54 -1.10
C ASP A 167 17.90 -9.16 -1.23
N GLU A 168 19.01 -8.96 -0.53
CA GLU A 168 19.80 -7.71 -0.55
C GLU A 168 20.30 -7.32 -1.95
N ASN A 169 20.38 -8.27 -2.88
CA ASN A 169 20.85 -8.05 -4.25
C ASN A 169 19.68 -7.96 -5.25
N GLY A 170 18.44 -7.89 -4.78
CA GLY A 170 17.25 -7.85 -5.64
C GLY A 170 16.93 -9.19 -6.30
N LYS A 171 17.44 -10.31 -5.79
CA LYS A 171 17.12 -11.64 -6.30
C LYS A 171 15.91 -12.21 -5.58
N THR A 172 15.01 -12.79 -6.35
CA THR A 172 13.82 -13.49 -5.84
C THR A 172 14.16 -14.89 -5.32
N PRO A 173 13.30 -15.49 -4.48
CA PRO A 173 13.47 -16.87 -4.05
C PRO A 173 13.46 -17.84 -5.24
N GLY A 174 14.38 -18.82 -5.20
CA GLY A 174 14.30 -19.97 -6.09
C GLY A 174 13.06 -20.81 -5.78
N GLY A 175 12.43 -21.37 -6.80
CA GLY A 175 11.19 -22.16 -6.67
C GLY A 175 10.18 -21.77 -7.74
N SER A 176 8.94 -22.20 -7.57
CA SER A 176 7.85 -21.92 -8.53
C SER A 176 7.29 -20.51 -8.40
N TYR A 177 7.36 -19.89 -7.22
CA TYR A 177 6.70 -18.61 -6.94
C TYR A 177 7.62 -17.65 -6.19
N THR A 178 7.59 -16.40 -6.63
CA THR A 178 8.37 -15.28 -6.06
C THR A 178 7.49 -14.19 -5.47
N THR A 179 6.24 -14.18 -5.92
CA THR A 179 5.25 -13.14 -5.68
C THR A 179 3.93 -13.80 -5.30
N TRP A 180 3.27 -13.26 -4.29
CA TRP A 180 1.95 -13.69 -3.85
C TRP A 180 0.94 -12.58 -4.08
N GLN A 181 -0.16 -12.92 -4.75
CA GLN A 181 -1.28 -12.04 -5.02
C GLN A 181 -2.46 -12.48 -4.17
N PHE A 182 -2.73 -11.75 -3.08
CA PHE A 182 -3.84 -12.01 -2.18
C PHE A 182 -5.10 -11.38 -2.73
N ASN A 183 -6.12 -12.20 -2.97
CA ASN A 183 -7.41 -11.79 -3.50
C ASN A 183 -8.45 -11.73 -2.37
N PHE A 184 -8.84 -10.53 -1.95
CA PHE A 184 -9.74 -10.32 -0.81
C PHE A 184 -11.21 -10.42 -1.19
N LYS A 185 -12.04 -10.77 -0.20
CA LYS A 185 -13.48 -10.80 -0.37
C LYS A 185 -14.04 -9.40 -0.67
N PHE A 186 -14.76 -9.30 -1.78
CA PHE A 186 -15.36 -8.06 -2.28
C PHE A 186 -16.66 -8.36 -3.03
N ASN A 187 -17.72 -7.59 -2.77
CA ASN A 187 -19.03 -7.77 -3.38
C ASN A 187 -19.54 -6.46 -4.01
N LEU A 188 -19.66 -6.42 -5.33
CA LEU A 188 -20.15 -5.26 -6.08
C LEU A 188 -21.61 -4.87 -5.76
N SER A 189 -22.38 -5.76 -5.13
CA SER A 189 -23.76 -5.46 -4.72
C SER A 189 -23.85 -4.82 -3.32
N GLU A 190 -22.81 -4.99 -2.50
CA GLU A 190 -22.82 -4.56 -1.08
C GLU A 190 -21.80 -3.46 -0.81
N ASP A 191 -20.62 -3.54 -1.41
CA ASP A 191 -19.49 -2.66 -1.13
C ASP A 191 -19.53 -1.38 -1.95
N MET A 192 -19.02 -0.28 -1.38
CA MET A 192 -18.89 0.99 -2.08
C MET A 192 -17.68 0.98 -3.02
N TYR A 193 -17.81 1.67 -4.16
CA TYR A 193 -16.75 1.78 -5.15
C TYR A 193 -16.92 3.00 -6.07
N ALA A 194 -15.82 3.41 -6.70
CA ALA A 194 -15.85 4.30 -7.86
C ALA A 194 -16.00 3.48 -9.15
N GLN A 195 -16.95 3.83 -10.01
CA GLN A 195 -17.26 3.06 -11.23
C GLN A 195 -16.04 2.92 -12.15
N ASP A 196 -15.34 4.03 -12.40
CA ASP A 196 -14.15 4.04 -13.28
C ASP A 196 -13.06 3.08 -12.79
N SER A 197 -12.90 2.94 -11.46
CA SER A 197 -11.94 2.02 -10.86
C SER A 197 -12.35 0.56 -11.05
N ILE A 198 -13.63 0.23 -10.89
CA ILE A 198 -14.13 -1.13 -11.15
C ILE A 198 -13.97 -1.49 -12.63
N ASP A 199 -14.32 -0.57 -13.54
CA ASP A 199 -14.20 -0.80 -14.98
C ASP A 199 -12.72 -1.04 -15.37
N LEU A 200 -11.81 -0.23 -14.82
CA LEU A 200 -10.37 -0.42 -15.01
C LEU A 200 -9.91 -1.78 -14.51
N LEU A 201 -10.25 -2.15 -13.27
CA LEU A 201 -9.85 -3.42 -12.67
C LEU A 201 -10.44 -4.64 -13.42
N GLN A 202 -11.69 -4.55 -13.88
CA GLN A 202 -12.30 -5.58 -14.72
C GLN A 202 -11.53 -5.76 -16.04
N ASN A 203 -11.17 -4.65 -16.69
CA ASN A 203 -10.38 -4.68 -17.92
C ASN A 203 -8.96 -5.22 -17.71
N SER A 204 -8.41 -5.06 -16.50
CA SER A 204 -7.13 -5.63 -16.07
C SER A 204 -7.20 -7.10 -15.68
N GLY A 205 -8.39 -7.71 -15.71
CA GLY A 205 -8.59 -9.15 -15.50
C GLY A 205 -9.06 -9.54 -14.09
N ILE A 206 -9.46 -8.59 -13.25
CA ILE A 206 -10.02 -8.89 -11.92
C ILE A 206 -11.37 -9.61 -12.05
N GLN A 207 -11.46 -10.78 -11.42
CA GLN A 207 -12.64 -11.65 -11.46
C GLN A 207 -13.54 -11.38 -10.24
N PHE A 208 -14.29 -10.28 -10.23
CA PHE A 208 -15.10 -9.87 -9.07
C PHE A 208 -16.04 -10.94 -8.51
N LYS A 209 -16.62 -11.78 -9.37
CA LYS A 209 -17.45 -12.90 -8.92
C LYS A 209 -16.66 -13.91 -8.06
N LYS A 210 -15.41 -14.16 -8.43
CA LYS A 210 -14.51 -15.04 -7.66
C LYS A 210 -14.07 -14.37 -6.35
N HIS A 211 -13.86 -13.05 -6.33
CA HIS A 211 -13.65 -12.32 -5.08
C HIS A 211 -14.84 -12.45 -4.12
N GLU A 212 -16.07 -12.38 -4.63
CA GLU A 212 -17.28 -12.53 -3.82
C GLU A 212 -17.39 -13.94 -3.20
N GLU A 213 -17.13 -14.97 -4.01
CA GLU A 213 -17.34 -16.39 -3.66
C GLU A 213 -16.17 -17.03 -2.90
N GLU A 214 -14.93 -16.68 -3.26
CA GLU A 214 -13.70 -17.37 -2.81
C GLU A 214 -12.67 -16.42 -2.17
N GLY A 215 -12.95 -15.11 -2.12
CA GLY A 215 -12.03 -14.12 -1.60
C GLY A 215 -11.66 -14.33 -0.13
N ILE A 216 -10.45 -13.93 0.21
CA ILE A 216 -9.89 -14.00 1.56
C ILE A 216 -10.69 -13.11 2.51
N ASP A 217 -11.04 -13.62 3.68
CA ASP A 217 -11.52 -12.77 4.77
C ASP A 217 -10.37 -11.88 5.27
N PRO A 218 -10.54 -10.54 5.29
CA PRO A 218 -9.51 -9.60 5.74
C PRO A 218 -8.94 -9.90 7.13
N LEU A 219 -9.74 -10.41 8.07
CA LEU A 219 -9.30 -10.69 9.44
C LEU A 219 -8.45 -11.96 9.51
N ASP A 220 -8.81 -12.99 8.74
CA ASP A 220 -8.01 -14.22 8.64
C ASP A 220 -6.61 -13.91 8.07
N PHE A 221 -6.55 -13.03 7.06
CA PHE A 221 -5.29 -12.52 6.53
C PHE A 221 -4.48 -11.76 7.58
N ALA A 222 -5.12 -10.82 8.29
CA ALA A 222 -4.45 -9.99 9.29
C ALA A 222 -3.85 -10.83 10.43
N GLU A 223 -4.57 -11.86 10.91
CA GLU A 223 -4.08 -12.80 11.93
C GLU A 223 -2.81 -13.52 11.48
N LEU A 224 -2.79 -14.01 10.24
CA LEU A 224 -1.64 -14.71 9.68
C LEU A 224 -0.46 -13.78 9.42
N LEU A 225 -0.71 -12.57 8.90
CA LEU A 225 0.31 -11.57 8.63
C LEU A 225 0.97 -11.10 9.93
N MET A 226 0.20 -10.87 10.99
CA MET A 226 0.70 -10.43 12.30
C MET A 226 1.78 -11.36 12.87
N THR A 227 1.64 -12.67 12.65
CA THR A 227 2.54 -13.71 13.17
C THR A 227 3.48 -14.30 12.11
N SER A 228 3.58 -13.66 10.94
CA SER A 228 4.36 -14.16 9.81
C SER A 228 5.87 -13.86 9.90
N GLY A 229 6.25 -12.83 10.65
CA GLY A 229 7.59 -12.26 10.63
C GLY A 229 7.84 -11.24 9.51
N ILE A 230 6.79 -10.75 8.84
CA ILE A 230 6.87 -9.71 7.80
C ILE A 230 6.65 -8.30 8.39
N VAL A 231 5.73 -8.15 9.34
CA VAL A 231 5.42 -6.89 10.04
C VAL A 231 6.01 -6.90 11.44
N LEU A 232 6.20 -5.71 12.03
CA LEU A 232 6.79 -5.52 13.37
C LEU A 232 8.26 -5.97 13.50
N MET A 233 8.97 -6.10 12.37
CA MET A 233 10.31 -6.66 12.30
C MET A 233 11.30 -5.64 11.71
N ASP A 234 12.35 -5.28 12.49
CA ASP A 234 13.35 -4.27 12.09
C ASP A 234 14.20 -4.70 10.88
N ASN A 235 14.36 -6.01 10.67
CA ASN A 235 15.15 -6.53 9.56
C ASN A 235 14.39 -6.53 8.22
N ILE A 236 13.08 -6.30 8.23
CA ILE A 236 12.27 -6.27 7.01
C ILE A 236 12.26 -4.88 6.40
N LYS A 237 12.51 -4.81 5.09
CA LYS A 237 12.55 -3.58 4.30
C LYS A 237 11.42 -3.59 3.28
N TRP A 238 10.45 -2.72 3.48
CA TRP A 238 9.28 -2.60 2.61
C TRP A 238 9.58 -1.67 1.44
N LEU A 239 9.31 -2.13 0.22
CA LEU A 239 9.50 -1.38 -1.03
C LEU A 239 8.16 -1.08 -1.67
N SER A 240 7.88 0.18 -1.96
CA SER A 240 6.55 0.61 -2.39
C SER A 240 6.61 1.64 -3.51
N PHE A 241 5.48 1.99 -4.12
CA PHE A 241 5.41 3.07 -5.10
C PHE A 241 4.17 3.93 -4.89
N HIS A 242 4.34 5.19 -4.50
CA HIS A 242 3.23 6.14 -4.28
C HIS A 242 2.20 5.64 -3.25
N SER A 243 2.73 5.25 -2.10
CA SER A 243 2.15 4.17 -1.29
C SER A 243 1.30 4.58 -0.09
N GLY A 244 0.83 5.83 -0.08
CA GLY A 244 0.01 6.34 1.03
C GLY A 244 -1.22 5.45 1.28
N TYR A 245 -2.01 5.19 0.22
CA TYR A 245 -3.20 4.36 0.32
C TYR A 245 -2.87 2.90 0.66
N ASP A 246 -1.81 2.32 0.08
CA ASP A 246 -1.40 0.93 0.33
C ASP A 246 -1.14 0.68 1.82
N PHE A 247 -0.32 1.53 2.44
CA PHE A 247 -0.05 1.44 3.87
C PHE A 247 -1.26 1.83 4.72
N GLY A 248 -2.13 2.71 4.22
CA GLY A 248 -3.43 2.98 4.81
C GLY A 248 -4.26 1.69 4.95
N TYR A 249 -4.43 0.96 3.86
CA TYR A 249 -5.16 -0.31 3.89
C TYR A 249 -4.49 -1.35 4.78
N LEU A 250 -3.17 -1.52 4.70
CA LEU A 250 -2.46 -2.46 5.55
C LEU A 250 -2.59 -2.13 7.04
N LEU A 251 -2.50 -0.85 7.43
CA LEU A 251 -2.71 -0.45 8.83
C LEU A 251 -4.15 -0.67 9.27
N LYS A 252 -5.14 -0.32 8.43
CA LYS A 252 -6.55 -0.62 8.70
C LYS A 252 -6.77 -2.12 8.95
N LEU A 253 -6.21 -2.97 8.08
CA LEU A 253 -6.29 -4.43 8.21
C LEU A 253 -5.64 -4.93 9.51
N LEU A 254 -4.40 -4.50 9.79
CA LEU A 254 -3.60 -5.01 10.91
C LEU A 254 -4.09 -4.52 12.28
N THR A 255 -4.76 -3.38 12.31
CA THR A 255 -5.29 -2.78 13.55
C THR A 255 -6.75 -3.13 13.78
N ASP A 256 -7.46 -3.54 12.72
CA ASP A 256 -8.92 -3.69 12.70
C ASP A 256 -9.65 -2.45 13.26
N GLN A 257 -9.12 -1.26 12.93
CA GLN A 257 -9.66 0.03 13.34
C GLN A 257 -9.62 1.02 12.17
N ASN A 258 -10.46 2.05 12.25
CA ASN A 258 -10.31 3.22 11.38
C ASN A 258 -8.94 3.86 11.58
N LEU A 259 -8.41 4.45 10.52
CA LEU A 259 -7.10 5.11 10.55
C LEU A 259 -7.09 6.28 11.56
N PRO A 260 -5.92 6.58 12.17
CA PRO A 260 -5.79 7.65 13.14
C PRO A 260 -6.30 9.01 12.63
N HIS A 261 -6.80 9.87 13.51
CA HIS A 261 -7.35 11.15 13.07
C HIS A 261 -6.27 12.11 12.56
N GLU A 262 -5.12 12.17 13.25
CA GLU A 262 -4.00 13.04 12.91
C GLU A 262 -2.94 12.26 12.11
N GLU A 263 -2.35 12.92 11.10
CA GLU A 263 -1.30 12.34 10.26
C GLU A 263 -0.08 11.87 11.08
N SER A 264 0.27 12.59 12.15
CA SER A 264 1.38 12.21 13.04
C SER A 264 1.18 10.83 13.65
N ASP A 265 -0.03 10.54 14.11
CA ASP A 265 -0.37 9.29 14.80
C ASP A 265 -0.38 8.11 13.79
N PHE A 266 -0.76 8.39 12.55
CA PHE A 266 -0.61 7.43 11.44
C PHE A 266 0.86 7.09 11.20
N PHE A 267 1.76 8.06 11.14
CA PHE A 267 3.19 7.79 10.94
C PHE A 267 3.84 7.12 12.16
N GLU A 268 3.39 7.43 13.38
CA GLU A 268 3.81 6.71 14.58
C GLU A 268 3.43 5.22 14.48
N LEU A 269 2.20 4.93 14.06
CA LEU A 269 1.72 3.57 13.88
C LEU A 269 2.42 2.85 12.73
N LEU A 270 2.60 3.54 11.60
CA LEU A 270 3.33 3.05 10.43
C LEU A 270 4.72 2.55 10.83
N ARG A 271 5.47 3.33 11.61
CA ARG A 271 6.83 2.96 12.04
C ARG A 271 6.87 1.76 12.96
N ILE A 272 5.80 1.49 13.71
CA ILE A 272 5.72 0.30 14.56
C ILE A 272 5.56 -0.95 13.68
N TYR A 273 4.61 -0.92 12.76
CA TYR A 273 4.30 -2.08 11.90
C TYR A 273 5.30 -2.29 10.76
N PHE A 274 5.86 -1.20 10.25
CA PHE A 274 6.75 -1.15 9.08
C PHE A 274 7.97 -0.27 9.40
N PRO A 275 8.95 -0.78 10.17
CA PRO A 275 10.08 0.02 10.64
C PRO A 275 10.92 0.63 9.51
N THR A 276 11.10 -0.10 8.42
CA THR A 276 11.84 0.36 7.24
C THR A 276 10.96 0.35 6.00
N VAL A 277 10.68 1.53 5.44
CA VAL A 277 9.89 1.73 4.22
C VAL A 277 10.65 2.62 3.25
N TYR A 278 10.74 2.21 1.98
CA TYR A 278 11.23 3.05 0.89
C TYR A 278 10.16 3.18 -0.19
N ASP A 279 9.60 4.37 -0.34
CA ASP A 279 8.68 4.69 -1.42
C ASP A 279 9.46 5.12 -2.65
N VAL A 280 9.50 4.26 -3.68
CA VAL A 280 10.23 4.48 -4.95
C VAL A 280 9.85 5.84 -5.55
N LYS A 281 8.58 6.23 -5.49
CA LYS A 281 8.10 7.52 -6.02
C LYS A 281 8.70 8.70 -5.25
N TYR A 282 8.93 8.54 -3.95
CA TYR A 282 9.64 9.54 -3.15
C TYR A 282 11.14 9.57 -3.48
N LEU A 283 11.80 8.42 -3.58
CA LEU A 283 13.22 8.32 -3.95
C LEU A 283 13.51 8.99 -5.30
N MET A 284 12.61 8.82 -6.28
CA MET A 284 12.70 9.42 -7.61
C MET A 284 12.85 10.95 -7.59
N LYS A 285 12.43 11.66 -6.53
CA LYS A 285 12.65 13.10 -6.39
C LYS A 285 14.14 13.48 -6.39
N SER A 286 15.02 12.54 -6.05
CA SER A 286 16.47 12.71 -6.09
C SER A 286 17.12 12.17 -7.39
N CYS A 287 16.33 11.55 -8.27
CA CYS A 287 16.81 10.97 -9.52
C CYS A 287 16.53 11.93 -10.68
N LYS A 288 17.58 12.46 -11.30
CA LYS A 288 17.40 13.33 -12.48
C LYS A 288 16.75 12.52 -13.61
N ASN A 289 15.70 13.08 -14.19
CA ASN A 289 14.97 12.54 -15.36
C ASN A 289 14.05 11.33 -15.12
N LEU A 290 13.91 10.82 -13.89
CA LEU A 290 12.86 9.83 -13.59
C LEU A 290 11.56 10.52 -13.17
N LYS A 291 10.50 10.31 -13.94
CA LYS A 291 9.16 10.86 -13.66
C LYS A 291 8.07 9.92 -14.17
N GLY A 292 6.83 10.15 -13.73
CA GLY A 292 5.68 9.37 -14.22
C GLY A 292 5.19 8.26 -13.30
N GLY A 293 4.17 7.52 -13.73
CA GLY A 293 3.62 6.36 -13.03
C GLY A 293 4.58 5.16 -13.03
N LEU A 294 4.23 4.08 -12.31
CA LEU A 294 5.09 2.90 -12.17
C LEU A 294 5.50 2.31 -13.54
N GLN A 295 4.56 2.18 -14.47
CA GLN A 295 4.85 1.69 -15.83
C GLN A 295 5.81 2.61 -16.58
N GLU A 296 5.59 3.93 -16.55
CA GLU A 296 6.46 4.89 -17.24
C GLU A 296 7.89 4.87 -16.67
N VAL A 297 8.02 4.64 -15.35
CA VAL A 297 9.31 4.48 -14.68
C VAL A 297 9.97 3.17 -15.07
N ALA A 298 9.22 2.07 -15.14
CA ALA A 298 9.74 0.79 -15.64
C ALA A 298 10.29 0.91 -17.06
N ASP A 299 9.55 1.59 -17.96
CA ASP A 299 9.99 1.82 -19.34
C ASP A 299 11.30 2.64 -19.39
N GLN A 300 11.41 3.68 -18.56
CA GLN A 300 12.63 4.51 -18.44
C GLN A 300 13.83 3.76 -17.84
N LEU A 301 13.57 2.74 -17.02
CA LEU A 301 14.57 1.86 -16.43
C LEU A 301 14.83 0.60 -17.27
N GLU A 302 14.20 0.49 -18.44
CA GLU A 302 14.29 -0.66 -19.36
C GLU A 302 13.90 -1.99 -18.68
N LEU A 303 12.85 -1.95 -17.86
CA LEU A 303 12.32 -3.10 -17.13
C LEU A 303 11.13 -3.71 -17.85
N GLU A 304 11.16 -5.02 -18.05
CA GLU A 304 10.03 -5.78 -18.61
C GLU A 304 9.08 -6.20 -17.49
N ARG A 305 7.80 -5.89 -17.65
CA ARG A 305 6.74 -6.32 -16.72
C ARG A 305 6.48 -7.82 -16.88
N ILE A 306 6.34 -8.49 -15.74
CA ILE A 306 5.93 -9.90 -15.67
C ILE A 306 4.54 -9.97 -15.01
N GLY A 307 3.59 -10.61 -15.70
CA GLY A 307 2.19 -10.68 -15.26
C GLY A 307 1.33 -9.47 -15.68
N PRO A 308 0.02 -9.53 -15.43
CA PRO A 308 -0.95 -8.52 -15.87
C PRO A 308 -0.75 -7.17 -15.20
N GLN A 309 -0.75 -6.09 -15.98
CA GLN A 309 -0.71 -4.72 -15.44
C GLN A 309 -1.99 -4.39 -14.66
N HIS A 310 -1.89 -3.57 -13.60
CA HIS A 310 -3.01 -3.20 -12.73
C HIS A 310 -3.61 -4.42 -12.01
N GLN A 311 -2.70 -5.28 -11.54
CA GLN A 311 -2.97 -6.32 -10.56
C GLN A 311 -1.81 -6.31 -9.58
N ALA A 312 -2.16 -6.33 -8.30
CA ALA A 312 -1.23 -6.03 -7.22
C ALA A 312 0.01 -6.95 -7.23
N GLY A 313 -0.13 -8.22 -7.64
CA GLY A 313 0.99 -9.14 -7.80
C GLY A 313 2.05 -8.63 -8.77
N SER A 314 1.66 -8.41 -10.04
CA SER A 314 2.55 -7.89 -11.09
C SER A 314 3.14 -6.52 -10.73
N ASP A 315 2.31 -5.62 -10.17
CA ASP A 315 2.75 -4.28 -9.79
C ASP A 315 3.73 -4.30 -8.59
N SER A 316 3.54 -5.19 -7.62
CA SER A 316 4.51 -5.39 -6.53
C SER A 316 5.86 -5.92 -7.04
N LEU A 317 5.84 -6.83 -8.03
CA LEU A 317 7.05 -7.38 -8.64
C LEU A 317 7.81 -6.28 -9.40
N LEU A 318 7.09 -5.52 -10.23
CA LEU A 318 7.67 -4.40 -10.98
C LEU A 318 8.20 -3.30 -10.05
N THR A 319 7.53 -3.05 -8.92
CA THR A 319 7.99 -2.13 -7.88
C THR A 319 9.33 -2.58 -7.29
N GLY A 320 9.48 -3.88 -6.97
CA GLY A 320 10.74 -4.45 -6.51
C GLY A 320 11.85 -4.29 -7.56
N MET A 321 11.57 -4.62 -8.82
CA MET A 321 12.51 -4.46 -9.93
C MET A 321 12.95 -3.00 -10.10
N ALA A 322 11.99 -2.07 -10.08
CA ALA A 322 12.24 -0.64 -10.18
C ALA A 322 13.12 -0.12 -9.04
N PHE A 323 12.85 -0.54 -7.81
CA PHE A 323 13.67 -0.16 -6.66
C PHE A 323 15.14 -0.59 -6.84
N PHE A 324 15.40 -1.87 -7.10
CA PHE A 324 16.78 -2.36 -7.19
C PHE A 324 17.51 -1.77 -8.40
N LYS A 325 16.83 -1.61 -9.54
CA LYS A 325 17.43 -0.97 -10.71
C LYS A 325 17.76 0.51 -10.47
N MET A 326 16.85 1.23 -9.81
CA MET A 326 17.06 2.62 -9.43
C MET A 326 18.18 2.75 -8.40
N ARG A 327 18.26 1.85 -7.41
CA ARG A 327 19.32 1.81 -6.40
C ARG A 327 20.71 1.66 -7.02
N GLU A 328 20.84 0.75 -7.98
CA GLU A 328 22.07 0.56 -8.77
C GLU A 328 22.45 1.85 -9.53
N MET A 329 21.51 2.42 -10.28
CA MET A 329 21.80 3.51 -11.22
C MET A 329 22.02 4.88 -10.58
N PHE A 330 21.30 5.20 -9.50
CA PHE A 330 21.22 6.55 -8.95
C PHE A 330 21.75 6.68 -7.52
N PHE A 331 21.98 5.57 -6.83
CA PHE A 331 22.31 5.56 -5.40
C PHE A 331 23.56 4.74 -5.07
N GLU A 332 24.35 4.33 -6.06
CA GLU A 332 25.61 3.58 -5.83
C GLU A 332 25.40 2.34 -4.93
N ASP A 333 24.29 1.63 -5.16
CA ASP A 333 23.85 0.47 -4.37
C ASP A 333 23.54 0.73 -2.89
N ASN A 334 23.45 1.99 -2.46
CA ASN A 334 23.24 2.36 -1.06
C ASN A 334 22.18 3.46 -0.87
N ILE A 335 21.13 3.16 -0.10
CA ILE A 335 20.08 4.13 0.25
C ILE A 335 20.39 4.76 1.62
N ASP A 336 20.39 6.08 1.68
CA ASP A 336 20.52 6.83 2.94
C ASP A 336 19.22 6.78 3.76
N ASP A 337 19.19 5.94 4.79
CA ASP A 337 18.05 5.76 5.69
C ASP A 337 17.58 7.08 6.31
N ALA A 338 18.51 7.95 6.72
CA ALA A 338 18.16 9.21 7.39
C ALA A 338 17.36 10.14 6.47
N LYS A 339 17.53 9.99 5.15
CA LYS A 339 16.91 10.84 4.14
C LYS A 339 15.64 10.22 3.55
N TYR A 340 15.61 8.91 3.35
CA TYR A 340 14.58 8.25 2.54
C TYR A 340 13.67 7.32 3.32
N CYS A 341 14.13 6.75 4.44
CA CYS A 341 13.34 5.77 5.19
C CYS A 341 12.07 6.41 5.78
N GLY A 342 10.94 5.73 5.65
CA GLY A 342 9.66 6.10 6.27
C GLY A 342 8.94 7.28 5.62
N HIS A 343 9.43 7.79 4.48
CA HIS A 343 8.78 8.86 3.74
C HIS A 343 7.86 8.29 2.67
N LEU A 344 6.57 8.64 2.74
CA LEU A 344 5.57 8.27 1.74
C LEU A 344 5.34 9.44 0.78
N TYR A 345 5.25 9.18 -0.52
CA TYR A 345 5.01 10.27 -1.48
C TYR A 345 3.65 10.94 -1.22
N GLY A 346 3.63 12.27 -1.15
CA GLY A 346 2.42 13.07 -0.95
C GLY A 346 2.00 13.28 0.51
N LEU A 347 2.69 12.65 1.47
CA LEU A 347 2.41 12.73 2.91
C LEU A 347 3.67 13.12 3.71
N GLY A 348 3.49 13.55 4.96
CA GLY A 348 4.57 13.64 5.95
C GLY A 348 5.51 14.84 5.83
N THR A 349 5.18 15.87 5.04
CA THR A 349 6.03 17.08 4.90
C THR A 349 6.25 17.84 6.22
N SER A 350 5.36 17.67 7.20
CA SER A 350 5.45 18.27 8.52
C SER A 350 6.44 17.58 9.47
N PHE A 351 6.80 16.32 9.22
CA PHE A 351 7.66 15.54 10.13
C PHE A 351 9.15 15.90 9.99
N VAL A 352 9.53 16.56 8.89
CA VAL A 352 10.93 16.91 8.55
C VAL A 352 11.35 18.29 9.10
N MET A 353 10.43 19.06 9.69
CA MET A 353 10.69 20.45 10.10
C MET A 353 11.54 20.62 11.37
N ASN A 354 12.22 19.56 11.84
CA ASN A 354 13.22 19.62 12.92
C ASN A 354 14.67 19.37 12.46
N GLY A 355 14.95 19.39 11.16
CA GLY A 355 16.32 19.31 10.63
C GLY A 355 16.46 19.90 9.23
N ASN A 356 16.84 21.18 9.17
CA ASN A 356 17.21 21.96 7.98
C ASN A 356 16.10 22.31 6.97
N SER A 357 15.66 23.57 7.07
CA SER A 357 14.86 24.28 6.08
C SER A 357 15.60 24.43 4.75
N TYR A 358 15.08 23.80 3.69
CA TYR A 358 15.34 24.24 2.32
C TYR A 358 14.11 24.98 1.81
N HIS A 359 14.30 26.28 1.55
CA HIS A 359 13.32 27.11 0.86
C HIS A 359 13.24 26.68 -0.61
N ASP A 360 12.06 26.23 -1.04
CA ASP A 360 11.72 26.10 -2.45
C ASP A 360 11.33 27.49 -2.98
N ASN A 361 12.21 28.10 -3.78
CA ASN A 361 11.89 29.32 -4.51
C ASN A 361 11.10 28.93 -5.75
N GLY A 362 9.79 29.14 -5.70
CA GLY A 362 8.91 29.02 -6.85
C GLY A 362 9.28 30.03 -7.93
N ASP A 363 9.69 29.53 -9.10
CA ASP A 363 9.82 30.34 -10.30
C ASP A 363 8.43 30.55 -10.93
N ASN A 364 7.91 31.74 -10.69
CA ASN A 364 6.76 32.31 -11.37
C ASN A 364 7.26 32.92 -12.70
N SER A 365 7.16 32.19 -13.80
CA SER A 365 7.33 32.77 -15.15
C SER A 365 6.00 32.79 -15.88
N SER A 366 5.27 33.88 -15.68
CA SER A 366 4.21 34.34 -16.57
C SER A 366 4.78 34.77 -17.92
N SER A 367 4.23 34.23 -19.01
CA SER A 367 4.37 34.85 -20.32
C SER A 367 3.21 34.45 -21.23
N SER A 368 2.35 35.46 -21.43
CA SER A 368 1.61 35.90 -22.63
C SER A 368 1.03 34.89 -23.61
#